data_AF-A0A8S4S2X1-F1
#
_entry.id   AF-A0A8S4S2X1-F1
#
_cell.length_a   1.000
_cell.length_b   1.000
_cell.length_c   1.000
_cell.angle_alpha   90.00
_cell.angle_beta   90.00
_cell.angle_gamma   90.00
#
_symmetry.space_group_name_H-M   'P 1'
#
loop_
_entity.id
_entity.type
_entity.pdbx_description
1 polymer ?
#
loop_
_entity_poly.entity_id
_entity_poly.type
_entity_poly.pdbx_seq_one_letter_code
_entity_poly.pdbx_strand_id
1 'polypeptide(L)'
;MSEPADVGKEVWTRWILEAIHKIRSQKQRPSVERICHAIRQHHNYHEDVVSECLERAVREGLVLKVYNKGQSTYKDPCGLQSKVLRIATDVDVSRAVAKAVRELGERDGSSLKAIEKHLRQAYQVSVEENIDVRNVLRGAAKRAVTRGLLLHQAGNYKATNKPLTTTDRITKQRIAFDTSESNSSPAGVPVCAECMGTDARNRLAVPESLIVCSQCKSYAHPTCLNLLDYISLTILKVLVKSLQRQPHPSVL
;
A
#
# COMPACT_ATOMS: atom_id res chain seq x y z
N MET A 1 23.98 -30.77 -27.17
CA MET A 1 23.72 -29.43 -26.61
C MET A 1 22.51 -28.91 -27.35
N SER A 2 21.35 -28.80 -26.69
CA SER A 2 20.12 -28.37 -27.36
C SER A 2 20.18 -26.86 -27.61
N GLU A 3 20.07 -26.46 -28.87
CA GLU A 3 20.01 -25.05 -29.22
C GLU A 3 18.83 -24.36 -28.51
N PRO A 4 19.00 -23.13 -28.01
CA PRO A 4 17.93 -22.38 -27.33
C PRO A 4 16.71 -22.09 -28.22
N ALA A 5 16.83 -22.29 -29.55
CA ALA A 5 15.79 -22.05 -30.52
C ALA A 5 14.68 -23.12 -30.58
N ASP A 6 14.87 -24.30 -29.98
CA ASP A 6 13.97 -25.45 -30.20
C ASP A 6 12.97 -25.72 -29.05
N VAL A 7 13.01 -24.91 -27.99
CA VAL A 7 12.08 -25.08 -26.85
C VAL A 7 10.83 -24.21 -27.06
N GLY A 8 9.70 -24.89 -27.25
CA GLY A 8 8.40 -24.25 -27.40
C GLY A 8 8.02 -23.37 -26.20
N LYS A 9 7.25 -22.31 -26.49
CA LYS A 9 6.75 -21.34 -25.49
C LYS A 9 6.04 -21.99 -24.30
N GLU A 10 5.26 -23.04 -24.54
CA GLU A 10 4.54 -23.75 -23.48
C GLU A 10 5.48 -24.47 -22.51
N VAL A 11 6.57 -25.03 -23.03
CA VAL A 11 7.59 -25.71 -22.23
C VAL A 11 8.33 -24.71 -21.33
N TRP A 12 8.75 -23.58 -21.90
CA TRP A 12 9.34 -22.48 -21.13
C TRP A 12 8.40 -21.99 -20.02
N THR A 13 7.13 -21.80 -20.36
CA THR A 13 6.12 -21.35 -19.40
C THR A 13 6.00 -22.34 -18.25
N ARG A 14 5.91 -23.64 -18.56
CA ARG A 14 5.84 -24.70 -17.54
C ARG A 14 7.06 -24.69 -16.62
N TRP A 15 8.28 -24.64 -17.16
CA TRP A 15 9.51 -24.59 -16.35
C TRP A 15 9.57 -23.35 -15.45
N ILE A 16 9.15 -22.19 -15.96
CA ILE A 16 9.10 -20.96 -15.19
C ILE A 16 8.08 -21.07 -14.05
N LEU A 17 6.89 -21.60 -14.31
CA LEU A 17 5.85 -21.76 -13.30
C LEU A 17 6.24 -22.80 -12.24
N GLU A 18 6.82 -23.93 -12.64
CA GLU A 18 7.38 -24.94 -11.72
C GLU A 18 8.45 -24.32 -10.81
N ALA A 19 9.36 -23.52 -11.37
CA ALA A 19 10.37 -22.78 -10.61
C ALA A 19 9.73 -21.80 -9.62
N ILE A 20 8.75 -21.00 -10.07
CA ILE A 20 8.00 -20.06 -9.21
C ILE A 20 7.31 -20.81 -8.06
N HIS A 21 6.63 -21.93 -8.34
CA HIS A 21 5.93 -22.73 -7.33
C HIS A 21 6.92 -23.33 -6.32
N LYS A 22 8.05 -23.88 -6.77
CA LYS A 22 9.11 -24.42 -5.90
C LYS A 22 9.71 -23.34 -4.99
N ILE A 23 10.01 -22.16 -5.53
CA ILE A 23 10.55 -21.05 -4.74
C ILE A 23 9.51 -20.57 -3.71
N ARG A 24 8.23 -20.52 -4.09
CA ARG A 24 7.14 -20.15 -3.17
C ARG A 24 6.92 -21.18 -2.06
N SER A 25 7.02 -22.48 -2.35
CA SER A 25 6.87 -23.53 -1.33
C SER A 25 7.97 -23.44 -0.27
N GLN A 26 9.16 -22.96 -0.65
CA GLN A 26 10.28 -22.66 0.25
C GLN A 26 10.12 -21.32 1.00
N LYS A 27 8.97 -20.64 0.88
CA LYS A 27 8.72 -19.29 1.43
C LYS A 27 9.73 -18.24 0.96
N GLN A 28 10.30 -18.49 -0.21
CA GLN A 28 11.27 -17.62 -0.84
C GLN A 28 10.58 -16.74 -1.89
N ARG A 29 11.19 -15.60 -2.20
CA ARG A 29 10.74 -14.71 -3.27
C ARG A 29 11.17 -15.25 -4.64
N PRO A 30 10.26 -15.37 -5.62
CA PRO A 30 10.62 -15.63 -7.01
C PRO A 30 11.17 -14.36 -7.67
N SER A 31 12.48 -14.14 -7.58
CA SER A 31 13.23 -13.13 -8.36
C SER A 31 13.77 -13.74 -9.66
N VAL A 32 14.25 -12.91 -10.60
CA VAL A 32 14.91 -13.39 -11.83
C VAL A 32 16.03 -14.36 -11.48
N GLU A 33 16.96 -13.94 -10.63
CA GLU A 33 18.12 -14.74 -10.17
C GLU A 33 17.71 -16.12 -9.64
N ARG A 34 16.66 -16.18 -8.79
CA ARG A 34 16.20 -17.44 -8.20
C ARG A 34 15.50 -18.33 -9.21
N ILE A 35 14.75 -17.76 -10.14
CA ILE A 35 14.11 -18.51 -11.22
C ILE A 35 15.17 -19.07 -12.16
N CYS A 36 16.16 -18.27 -12.55
CA CYS A 36 17.30 -18.69 -13.36
C CYS A 36 18.08 -19.82 -12.67
N HIS A 37 18.37 -19.69 -11.38
CA HIS A 37 19.04 -20.73 -10.61
C HIS A 37 18.21 -22.02 -10.54
N ALA A 38 16.90 -21.93 -10.29
CA ALA A 38 16.02 -23.09 -10.21
C ALA A 38 15.89 -23.83 -11.56
N ILE A 39 15.79 -23.10 -12.67
CA ILE A 39 15.77 -23.69 -14.02
C ILE A 39 17.10 -24.37 -14.33
N ARG A 40 18.23 -23.74 -13.96
CA ARG A 40 19.58 -24.31 -14.16
C ARG A 40 19.83 -25.65 -13.48
N GLN A 41 19.11 -25.97 -12.41
CA GLN A 41 19.22 -27.29 -11.75
C GLN A 41 18.74 -28.45 -12.63
N HIS A 42 17.86 -28.17 -13.60
CA HIS A 42 17.26 -29.19 -14.46
C HIS A 42 17.53 -28.94 -15.96
N HIS A 43 17.86 -27.71 -16.34
CA HIS A 43 18.03 -27.27 -17.73
C HIS A 43 19.22 -26.33 -17.85
N ASN A 44 20.22 -26.68 -18.66
CA ASN A 44 21.46 -25.90 -18.76
C ASN A 44 21.34 -24.72 -19.75
N TYR A 45 20.64 -23.65 -19.35
CA TYR A 45 20.49 -22.42 -20.15
C TYR A 45 21.20 -21.22 -19.51
N HIS A 46 21.70 -20.32 -20.37
CA HIS A 46 22.28 -19.05 -19.94
C HIS A 46 21.22 -18.16 -19.27
N GLU A 47 21.66 -17.28 -18.37
CA GLU A 47 20.75 -16.45 -17.56
C GLU A 47 19.97 -15.47 -18.44
N ASP A 48 20.62 -14.94 -19.47
CA ASP A 48 19.99 -14.02 -20.42
C ASP A 48 18.83 -14.70 -21.18
N VAL A 49 19.01 -15.96 -21.59
CA VAL A 49 17.98 -16.73 -22.30
C VAL A 49 16.76 -16.96 -21.40
N VAL A 50 17.02 -17.36 -20.15
CA VAL A 50 15.94 -17.57 -19.16
C VAL A 50 15.23 -16.25 -18.84
N SER A 51 15.99 -15.16 -18.68
CA SER A 51 15.46 -13.82 -18.40
C SER A 51 14.60 -13.30 -19.55
N GLU A 52 15.05 -13.48 -20.79
CA GLU A 52 14.29 -13.12 -21.98
C GLU A 52 12.99 -13.94 -22.08
N CYS A 53 13.07 -15.26 -21.87
CA CYS A 53 11.89 -16.12 -21.87
C CYS A 53 10.91 -15.75 -20.75
N LEU A 54 11.40 -15.38 -19.57
CA LEU A 54 10.60 -14.89 -18.46
C LEU A 54 9.88 -13.57 -18.79
N GLU A 55 10.60 -12.59 -19.34
CA GLU A 55 9.99 -11.31 -19.74
C GLU A 55 9.01 -11.48 -20.91
N ARG A 56 9.25 -12.43 -21.82
CA ARG A 56 8.28 -12.82 -22.85
C ARG A 56 7.00 -13.41 -22.23
N ALA A 57 7.13 -14.34 -21.29
CA ALA A 57 5.98 -14.92 -20.58
C ALA A 57 5.18 -13.85 -19.81
N VAL A 58 5.85 -12.83 -19.26
CA VAL A 58 5.20 -11.66 -18.64
C VAL A 58 4.44 -10.83 -19.67
N ARG A 59 5.05 -10.56 -20.83
CA ARG A 59 4.42 -9.80 -21.91
C ARG A 59 3.14 -10.45 -22.40
N GLU A 60 3.14 -11.78 -22.46
CA GLU A 60 2.01 -12.62 -22.89
C GLU A 60 0.97 -12.86 -21.78
N GLY A 61 1.29 -12.50 -20.54
CA GLY A 61 0.39 -12.67 -19.39
C GLY A 61 0.31 -14.09 -18.85
N LEU A 62 1.29 -14.94 -19.18
CA LEU A 62 1.46 -16.27 -18.60
C LEU A 62 2.14 -16.20 -17.23
N VAL A 63 2.85 -15.10 -16.96
CA VAL A 63 3.48 -14.79 -15.68
C VAL A 63 3.14 -13.35 -15.29
N LEU A 64 2.81 -13.13 -14.03
CA LEU A 64 2.54 -11.80 -13.48
C LEU A 64 3.80 -11.25 -12.80
N LYS A 65 4.29 -10.11 -13.28
CA LYS A 65 5.39 -9.36 -12.65
C LYS A 65 4.83 -8.33 -11.67
N VAL A 66 5.35 -8.33 -10.45
CA VAL A 66 4.96 -7.41 -9.37
C VAL A 66 6.20 -6.76 -8.77
N TYR A 67 6.29 -5.44 -8.92
CA TYR A 67 7.27 -4.61 -8.28
C TYR A 67 6.90 -4.31 -6.82
N ASN A 68 7.88 -4.41 -5.92
CA ASN A 68 7.74 -4.04 -4.52
C ASN A 68 9.11 -3.66 -3.94
N LYS A 69 9.18 -2.50 -3.29
CA LYS A 69 10.37 -1.98 -2.58
C LYS A 69 11.69 -2.20 -3.34
N GLY A 70 11.79 -1.70 -4.57
CA GLY A 70 13.05 -1.76 -5.34
C GLY A 70 13.19 -2.97 -6.25
N GLN A 71 12.27 -3.93 -6.20
CA GLN A 71 12.54 -5.26 -6.72
C GLN A 71 11.32 -5.90 -7.38
N SER A 72 11.56 -6.76 -8.37
CA SER A 72 10.51 -7.50 -9.09
C SER A 72 10.27 -8.89 -8.51
N THR A 73 9.01 -9.31 -8.49
CA THR A 73 8.57 -10.65 -8.08
C THR A 73 7.69 -11.23 -9.16
N TYR A 74 7.92 -12.48 -9.52
CA TYR A 74 7.15 -13.16 -10.55
C TYR A 74 6.16 -14.13 -9.92
N LYS A 75 4.94 -14.19 -10.47
CA LYS A 75 3.81 -14.93 -9.93
C LYS A 75 3.06 -15.64 -11.05
N ASP A 76 2.37 -16.69 -10.67
CA ASP A 76 1.41 -17.38 -11.52
C ASP A 76 0.07 -16.61 -11.54
N PRO A 77 -0.40 -16.11 -12.71
CA PRO A 77 -1.68 -15.42 -12.88
C PRO A 77 -2.90 -16.32 -12.59
N CYS A 78 -2.77 -17.62 -12.84
CA CYS A 78 -3.86 -18.60 -12.71
C CYS A 78 -3.87 -19.30 -11.33
N GLY A 79 -2.95 -18.96 -10.43
CA GLY A 79 -2.85 -19.59 -9.12
C GLY A 79 -4.07 -19.35 -8.21
N LEU A 80 -4.16 -20.14 -7.14
CA LEU A 80 -5.19 -20.18 -6.08
C LEU A 80 -5.44 -18.85 -5.30
N GLN A 81 -4.99 -17.71 -5.81
CA GLN A 81 -5.03 -16.40 -5.16
C GLN A 81 -5.67 -15.30 -6.02
N SER A 82 -6.28 -15.64 -7.16
CA SER A 82 -7.00 -14.67 -7.99
C SER A 82 -8.26 -14.19 -7.27
N LYS A 83 -8.11 -13.12 -6.50
CA LYS A 83 -9.23 -12.39 -5.91
C LYS A 83 -10.15 -11.93 -7.04
N VAL A 84 -11.45 -12.04 -6.85
CA VAL A 84 -12.42 -11.52 -7.81
C VAL A 84 -12.43 -10.00 -7.72
N LEU A 85 -12.33 -9.33 -8.86
CA LEU A 85 -12.48 -7.88 -8.98
C LEU A 85 -13.71 -7.58 -9.85
N ARG A 86 -14.78 -7.08 -9.22
CA ARG A 86 -15.96 -6.59 -9.94
C ARG A 86 -15.69 -5.18 -10.46
N ILE A 87 -15.74 -5.00 -11.78
CA ILE A 87 -15.74 -3.69 -12.43
C ILE A 87 -17.19 -3.36 -12.76
N ALA A 88 -17.68 -2.31 -12.11
CA ALA A 88 -19.04 -1.81 -12.24
C ALA A 88 -19.05 -0.31 -11.91
N THR A 89 -20.13 0.40 -12.28
CA THR A 89 -20.24 1.85 -12.08
C THR A 89 -20.45 2.22 -10.60
N ASP A 90 -21.10 1.34 -9.84
CA ASP A 90 -21.38 1.46 -8.40
C ASP A 90 -20.18 1.03 -7.51
N VAL A 91 -19.21 0.30 -8.07
CA VAL A 91 -18.05 -0.20 -7.31
C VAL A 91 -16.88 0.76 -7.35
N ASP A 92 -16.33 1.06 -6.18
CA ASP A 92 -15.10 1.83 -6.09
C ASP A 92 -13.84 0.98 -6.24
N VAL A 93 -13.36 0.88 -7.49
CA VAL A 93 -12.11 0.19 -7.83
C VAL A 93 -10.84 1.04 -7.66
N SER A 94 -10.92 2.24 -7.08
CA SER A 94 -9.76 3.17 -6.95
C SER A 94 -8.58 2.59 -6.16
N ARG A 95 -8.84 1.78 -5.12
CA ARG A 95 -7.77 1.07 -4.38
C ARG A 95 -7.10 0.00 -5.23
N ALA A 96 -7.87 -0.73 -6.05
CA ALA A 96 -7.33 -1.73 -6.96
C ALA A 96 -6.45 -1.08 -8.04
N VAL A 97 -6.91 0.03 -8.63
CA VAL A 97 -6.14 0.86 -9.56
C VAL A 97 -4.86 1.36 -8.92
N ALA A 98 -4.92 1.93 -7.71
CA ALA A 98 -3.73 2.40 -7.01
C ALA A 98 -2.78 1.24 -6.66
N LYS A 99 -3.30 0.06 -6.32
CA LYS A 99 -2.49 -1.15 -6.09
C LYS A 99 -1.75 -1.56 -7.35
N ALA A 100 -2.44 -1.62 -8.49
CA ALA A 100 -1.86 -1.97 -9.78
C ALA A 100 -0.71 -1.03 -10.16
N VAL A 101 -0.88 0.29 -10.03
CA VAL A 101 0.19 1.27 -10.34
C VAL A 101 1.45 1.05 -9.50
N ARG A 102 1.30 0.74 -8.20
CA ARG A 102 2.45 0.40 -7.34
C ARG A 102 3.12 -0.89 -7.74
N GLU A 103 2.32 -1.90 -8.07
CA GLU A 103 2.81 -3.21 -8.48
C GLU A 103 3.46 -3.19 -9.87
N LEU A 104 3.09 -2.23 -10.74
CA LEU A 104 3.78 -1.99 -12.01
C LEU A 104 5.15 -1.34 -11.79
N GLY A 105 5.26 -0.37 -10.86
CA GLY A 105 6.55 0.21 -10.46
C GLY A 105 7.25 1.02 -11.55
N GLU A 106 6.52 1.49 -12.56
CA GLU A 106 7.06 2.26 -13.68
C GLU A 106 7.50 3.67 -13.24
N ARG A 107 8.73 4.06 -13.61
CA ARG A 107 9.35 5.32 -13.18
C ARG A 107 8.56 6.57 -13.59
N ASP A 108 8.04 6.55 -14.82
CA ASP A 108 7.28 7.64 -15.44
C ASP A 108 5.77 7.51 -15.25
N GLY A 109 5.37 6.60 -14.36
CA GLY A 109 3.97 6.25 -14.11
C GLY A 109 3.37 5.34 -15.17
N SER A 110 2.19 4.82 -14.86
CA SER A 110 1.49 3.83 -15.66
C SER A 110 0.31 4.40 -16.41
N SER A 111 0.20 4.03 -17.68
CA SER A 111 -0.94 4.36 -18.52
C SER A 111 -2.18 3.55 -18.10
N LEU A 112 -3.38 4.05 -18.43
CA LEU A 112 -4.63 3.29 -18.19
C LEU A 112 -4.61 1.90 -18.83
N LYS A 113 -3.98 1.77 -20.00
CA LYS A 113 -3.86 0.49 -20.72
C LYS A 113 -2.98 -0.50 -19.95
N ALA A 114 -1.87 -0.03 -19.39
CA ALA A 114 -0.99 -0.86 -18.56
C ALA A 114 -1.68 -1.29 -17.26
N ILE A 115 -2.38 -0.36 -16.60
CA ILE A 115 -3.16 -0.62 -15.39
C ILE A 115 -4.23 -1.67 -15.65
N GLU A 116 -5.02 -1.51 -16.72
CA GLU A 116 -6.07 -2.46 -17.09
C GLU A 116 -5.48 -3.86 -17.36
N LYS A 117 -4.40 -3.94 -18.13
CA LYS A 117 -3.70 -5.21 -18.41
C LYS A 117 -3.27 -5.89 -17.11
N HIS A 118 -2.68 -5.14 -16.18
CA HIS A 118 -2.26 -5.68 -14.88
C HIS A 118 -3.44 -6.18 -14.06
N LEU A 119 -4.56 -5.44 -14.03
CA LEU A 119 -5.76 -5.87 -13.30
C LEU A 119 -6.33 -7.17 -13.86
N ARG A 120 -6.36 -7.35 -15.18
CA ARG A 120 -6.83 -8.58 -15.83
C ARG A 120 -5.92 -9.78 -15.56
N GLN A 121 -4.63 -9.56 -15.36
CA GLN A 121 -3.67 -10.61 -15.03
C GLN A 121 -3.61 -10.93 -13.53
N ALA A 122 -3.89 -9.95 -12.68
CA ALA A 122 -3.76 -10.08 -11.22
C ALA A 122 -5.05 -10.51 -10.51
N TYR A 123 -6.21 -10.40 -11.16
CA TYR A 123 -7.53 -10.67 -10.59
C TYR A 123 -8.36 -11.49 -11.56
N GLN A 124 -9.33 -12.22 -11.01
CA GLN A 124 -10.45 -12.71 -11.81
C GLN A 124 -11.43 -11.55 -12.00
N VAL A 125 -11.33 -10.88 -13.15
CA VAL A 125 -12.12 -9.66 -13.42
C VAL A 125 -13.52 -10.05 -13.88
N SER A 126 -14.53 -9.63 -13.13
CA SER A 126 -15.95 -9.69 -13.52
C SER A 126 -16.39 -8.31 -13.98
N VAL A 127 -16.86 -8.19 -15.21
CA VAL A 127 -17.31 -6.91 -15.80
C VAL A 127 -18.82 -6.96 -15.93
N GLU A 128 -19.51 -5.92 -15.46
CA GLU A 128 -20.96 -5.77 -15.66
C GLU A 128 -21.30 -5.51 -17.14
N GLU A 129 -22.48 -5.93 -17.60
CA GLU A 129 -22.87 -5.75 -18.99
C GLU A 129 -23.05 -4.27 -19.35
N ASN A 130 -22.73 -3.90 -20.59
CA ASN A 130 -22.89 -2.55 -21.15
C ASN A 130 -22.10 -1.41 -20.48
N ILE A 131 -21.06 -1.72 -19.69
CA ILE A 131 -20.19 -0.67 -19.13
C ILE A 131 -18.92 -0.45 -19.96
N ASP A 132 -18.51 0.82 -20.10
CA ASP A 132 -17.19 1.16 -20.62
C ASP A 132 -16.14 1.04 -19.51
N VAL A 133 -15.45 -0.11 -19.47
CA VAL A 133 -14.37 -0.42 -18.50
C VAL A 133 -13.32 0.70 -18.47
N ARG A 134 -12.96 1.27 -19.62
CA ARG A 134 -11.93 2.32 -19.70
C ARG A 134 -12.40 3.59 -18.99
N ASN A 135 -13.68 3.93 -19.10
CA ASN A 135 -14.27 5.06 -18.38
C ASN A 135 -14.35 4.81 -16.87
N VAL A 136 -14.74 3.61 -16.46
CA VAL A 136 -14.77 3.21 -15.04
C VAL A 136 -13.37 3.29 -14.42
N LEU A 137 -12.37 2.73 -15.09
CA LEU A 137 -10.98 2.79 -14.63
C LEU A 137 -10.43 4.22 -14.62
N ARG A 138 -10.75 5.04 -15.63
CA ARG A 138 -10.37 6.48 -15.64
C ARG A 138 -10.99 7.22 -14.45
N GLY A 139 -12.27 7.01 -14.18
CA GLY A 139 -12.96 7.59 -13.02
C GLY A 139 -12.32 7.15 -11.70
N ALA A 140 -12.03 5.85 -11.56
CA ALA A 140 -11.37 5.30 -10.39
C ALA A 140 -9.94 5.84 -10.19
N ALA A 141 -9.19 6.05 -11.28
CA ALA A 141 -7.86 6.65 -11.24
C ALA A 141 -7.92 8.11 -10.79
N LYS A 142 -8.87 8.90 -11.30
CA LYS A 142 -9.13 10.27 -10.81
C LYS A 142 -9.47 10.28 -9.32
N ARG A 143 -10.36 9.39 -8.86
CA ARG A 143 -10.68 9.25 -7.42
C ARG A 143 -9.43 8.90 -6.59
N ALA A 144 -8.57 8.02 -7.09
CA ALA A 144 -7.33 7.67 -6.42
C ALA A 144 -6.34 8.85 -6.34
N VAL A 145 -6.33 9.74 -7.34
CA VAL A 145 -5.56 10.99 -7.30
C VAL A 145 -6.12 11.96 -6.25
N THR A 146 -7.44 12.17 -6.23
CA THR A 146 -8.10 13.03 -5.23
C THR A 146 -7.84 12.56 -3.79
N ARG A 147 -7.77 11.24 -3.58
CA ARG A 147 -7.45 10.63 -2.28
C ARG A 147 -5.96 10.66 -1.93
N GLY A 148 -5.11 11.19 -2.82
CA GLY A 148 -3.66 11.22 -2.64
C GLY A 148 -3.00 9.84 -2.65
N LEU A 149 -3.64 8.84 -3.27
CA LEU A 149 -3.04 7.52 -3.49
C LEU A 149 -2.15 7.52 -4.74
N LEU A 150 -2.52 8.31 -5.74
CA LEU A 150 -1.83 8.45 -7.01
C LEU A 150 -1.54 9.93 -7.33
N LEU A 151 -0.57 10.15 -8.21
CA LEU A 151 -0.32 11.41 -8.88
C LEU A 151 -0.64 11.24 -10.37
N HIS A 152 -1.19 12.27 -11.01
CA HIS A 152 -1.35 12.31 -12.45
C HIS A 152 -0.25 13.19 -13.04
N GLN A 153 0.61 12.61 -13.87
CA GLN A 153 1.76 13.29 -14.47
C GLN A 153 1.90 12.86 -15.93
N ALA A 154 1.93 13.83 -16.85
CA ALA A 154 2.14 13.58 -18.28
C ALA A 154 1.21 12.51 -18.91
N GLY A 155 -0.06 12.45 -18.47
CA GLY A 155 -1.04 11.46 -18.96
C GLY A 155 -0.94 10.07 -18.33
N ASN A 156 0.02 9.86 -17.43
CA ASN A 156 0.23 8.63 -16.67
C ASN A 156 -0.10 8.80 -15.19
N TYR A 157 -0.29 7.67 -14.49
CA TYR A 157 -0.55 7.64 -13.06
C TYR A 157 0.65 7.09 -12.31
N LYS A 158 1.15 7.83 -11.32
CA LYS A 158 2.29 7.43 -10.50
C LYS A 158 1.85 7.13 -9.08
N ALA A 159 2.41 6.08 -8.49
CA ALA A 159 2.18 5.76 -7.10
C ALA A 159 2.77 6.85 -6.19
N THR A 160 2.02 7.25 -5.18
CA THR A 160 2.58 8.02 -4.07
C THR A 160 3.23 7.07 -3.07
N ASN A 161 4.14 7.59 -2.25
CA ASN A 161 4.70 6.85 -1.11
C ASN A 161 3.67 6.60 0.01
N LYS A 162 2.43 7.10 -0.13
CA LYS A 162 1.36 6.81 0.84
C LYS A 162 0.96 5.32 0.76
N PRO A 163 0.99 4.59 1.90
CA PRO A 163 0.51 3.21 1.96
C PRO A 163 -0.96 3.11 1.50
N LEU A 164 -1.36 1.97 0.90
CA LEU A 164 -2.80 1.62 0.86
C LEU A 164 -3.21 1.29 2.28
N THR A 165 -3.63 2.29 3.03
CA THR A 165 -4.38 2.02 4.24
C THR A 165 -5.72 1.44 3.79
N THR A 166 -5.86 0.12 3.92
CA THR A 166 -7.17 -0.51 4.10
C THR A 166 -7.59 -0.11 5.52
N THR A 167 -7.96 1.17 5.69
CA THR A 167 -8.17 1.92 6.94
C THR A 167 -7.20 1.56 8.08
N ASP A 168 -6.24 2.43 8.37
CA ASP A 168 -5.37 2.34 9.56
C ASP A 168 -4.87 0.95 9.93
N ARG A 169 -3.80 0.51 9.28
CA ARG A 169 -2.87 -0.46 9.87
C ARG A 169 -1.45 0.02 9.64
N ILE A 170 -1.02 1.00 10.44
CA ILE A 170 0.39 1.37 10.56
C ILE A 170 1.06 0.28 11.41
N THR A 171 1.42 -0.82 10.74
CA THR A 171 2.48 -1.70 11.22
C THR A 171 3.80 -0.99 10.93
N LYS A 172 4.38 -0.53 12.03
CA LYS A 172 5.69 0.07 12.22
C LYS A 172 6.80 -0.80 11.62
N GLN A 173 7.48 -0.30 10.59
CA GLN A 173 8.87 -0.66 10.25
C GLN A 173 9.53 0.65 9.79
N ARG A 174 10.16 1.43 10.68
CA ARG A 174 11.59 1.31 11.03
C ARG A 174 12.43 0.97 9.79
N ILE A 175 12.90 1.99 9.08
CA ILE A 175 14.22 1.97 8.45
C ILE A 175 14.87 3.33 8.72
N ALA A 176 15.99 3.26 9.43
CA ALA A 176 16.95 4.32 9.62
C ALA A 176 17.58 4.67 8.27
N PHE A 177 17.76 5.96 8.02
CA PHE A 177 18.91 6.44 7.26
C PHE A 177 19.34 7.78 7.83
N ASP A 178 20.64 7.84 8.05
CA ASP A 178 21.42 8.76 8.83
C ASP A 178 22.03 9.81 7.90
N THR A 179 21.92 11.10 8.21
CA THR A 179 23.03 12.06 8.08
C THR A 179 22.69 13.40 8.75
N SER A 180 23.41 13.66 9.85
CA SER A 180 24.09 14.91 10.22
C SER A 180 23.34 16.25 10.27
N GLU A 181 23.35 16.77 11.51
CA GLU A 181 23.67 18.16 11.92
C GLU A 181 22.56 19.21 12.06
N SER A 182 22.21 19.42 13.34
CA SER A 182 21.99 20.69 14.06
C SER A 182 21.11 21.77 13.43
N ASN A 183 19.92 21.97 14.03
CA ASN A 183 19.69 23.23 14.73
C ASN A 183 18.54 23.15 15.76
N SER A 184 18.79 23.80 16.89
CA SER A 184 18.00 23.85 18.12
C SER A 184 16.73 24.72 18.05
N SER A 185 15.77 24.37 18.91
CA SER A 185 14.74 25.19 19.62
C SER A 185 13.30 25.28 19.06
N PRO A 186 12.26 25.57 19.88
CA PRO A 186 12.07 25.36 21.33
C PRO A 186 10.85 24.45 21.65
N ALA A 187 10.77 23.93 22.88
CA ALA A 187 9.60 23.23 23.40
C ALA A 187 8.41 24.20 23.52
N GLY A 188 7.52 24.20 22.53
CA GLY A 188 6.30 25.00 22.53
C GLY A 188 5.30 24.53 23.60
N VAL A 189 4.73 25.48 24.33
CA VAL A 189 3.66 25.23 25.31
C VAL A 189 2.45 24.62 24.58
N PRO A 190 1.86 23.52 25.07
CA PRO A 190 0.71 22.90 24.44
C PRO A 190 -0.50 23.85 24.48
N VAL A 191 -1.17 24.02 23.34
CA VAL A 191 -2.35 24.88 23.16
C VAL A 191 -3.52 24.09 22.58
N CYS A 192 -4.74 24.44 22.98
CA CYS A 192 -5.98 23.89 22.48
C CYS A 192 -6.15 24.14 20.98
N ALA A 193 -6.40 23.09 20.21
CA ALA A 193 -6.59 23.16 18.76
C ALA A 193 -7.84 23.97 18.35
N GLU A 194 -8.79 24.14 19.26
CA GLU A 194 -10.06 24.82 18.97
C GLU A 194 -10.05 26.30 19.38
N CYS A 195 -9.60 26.61 20.61
CA CYS A 195 -9.63 27.98 21.15
C CYS A 195 -8.25 28.65 21.23
N MET A 196 -7.18 27.93 20.88
CA MET A 196 -5.77 28.37 21.02
C MET A 196 -5.34 28.70 22.46
N GLY A 197 -6.15 28.40 23.46
CA GLY A 197 -5.83 28.59 24.88
C GLY A 197 -4.94 27.47 25.44
N THR A 198 -4.11 27.80 26.43
CA THR A 198 -3.34 26.81 27.21
C THR A 198 -4.19 26.19 28.32
N ASP A 199 -3.61 25.34 29.15
CA ASP A 199 -4.26 24.79 30.35
C ASP A 199 -4.72 25.86 31.37
N ALA A 200 -4.17 27.08 31.29
CA ALA A 200 -4.54 28.19 32.15
C ALA A 200 -5.92 28.80 31.84
N ARG A 201 -6.42 28.67 30.60
CA ARG A 201 -7.74 29.22 30.21
C ARG A 201 -8.36 28.50 29.01
N ASN A 202 -9.58 28.00 29.19
CA ASN A 202 -10.44 27.51 28.12
C ASN A 202 -11.22 28.65 27.43
N ARG A 203 -12.12 28.30 26.49
CA ARG A 203 -12.96 29.27 25.77
C ARG A 203 -13.87 30.12 26.69
N LEU A 204 -14.14 29.66 27.91
CA LEU A 204 -14.92 30.37 28.94
C LEU A 204 -14.02 31.13 29.94
N ALA A 205 -12.72 31.25 29.65
CA ALA A 205 -11.71 31.86 30.52
C ALA A 205 -11.52 31.18 31.89
N VAL A 206 -11.88 29.89 32.00
CA VAL A 206 -11.71 29.08 33.21
C VAL A 206 -10.48 28.19 33.05
N PRO A 207 -9.66 27.98 34.11
CA PRO A 207 -8.55 27.04 34.07
C PRO A 207 -9.04 25.61 33.83
N GLU A 208 -8.53 24.95 32.79
CA GLU A 208 -8.94 23.61 32.40
C GLU A 208 -7.77 22.93 31.67
N SER A 209 -7.39 21.73 32.11
CA SER A 209 -6.28 21.00 31.50
C SER A 209 -6.60 20.52 30.08
N LEU A 210 -5.58 20.49 29.22
CA LEU A 210 -5.70 19.98 27.86
C LEU A 210 -5.66 18.44 27.86
N ILE A 211 -6.58 17.83 27.12
CA ILE A 211 -6.47 16.42 26.76
C ILE A 211 -5.67 16.29 25.46
N VAL A 212 -4.79 15.30 25.41
CA VAL A 212 -3.95 15.02 24.24
C VAL A 212 -4.49 13.81 23.50
N CYS A 213 -4.72 13.96 22.19
CA CYS A 213 -5.05 12.81 21.36
C CYS A 213 -3.81 11.91 21.25
N SER A 214 -3.94 10.66 21.69
CA SER A 214 -2.84 9.69 21.61
C SER A 214 -2.39 9.41 20.17
N GLN A 215 -3.26 9.65 19.18
CA GLN A 215 -3.03 9.36 17.76
C GLN A 215 -2.42 10.55 17.00
N CYS A 216 -2.99 11.76 17.11
CA CYS A 216 -2.52 12.93 16.38
C CYS A 216 -1.76 13.95 17.23
N LYS A 217 -1.61 13.70 18.54
CA LYS A 217 -0.92 14.58 19.51
C LYS A 217 -1.46 16.02 19.52
N SER A 218 -2.68 16.23 19.04
CA SER A 218 -3.40 17.49 19.23
C SER A 218 -3.85 17.61 20.67
N TYR A 219 -3.81 18.83 21.18
CA TYR A 219 -4.29 19.18 22.49
C TYR A 219 -5.64 19.88 22.35
N ALA A 220 -6.60 19.57 23.21
CA ALA A 220 -7.86 20.30 23.25
C ALA A 220 -8.40 20.33 24.68
N HIS A 221 -9.13 21.38 25.05
CA HIS A 221 -9.91 21.35 26.28
C HIS A 221 -11.10 20.39 26.11
N PRO A 222 -11.44 19.57 27.12
CA PRO A 222 -12.66 18.77 27.11
C PRO A 222 -13.90 19.58 26.77
N THR A 223 -14.01 20.81 27.31
CA THR A 223 -15.13 21.71 27.04
C THR A 223 -15.15 22.25 25.60
N CYS A 224 -13.98 22.44 24.98
CA CYS A 224 -13.88 22.92 23.59
C CYS A 224 -14.22 21.86 22.54
N LEU A 225 -14.18 20.57 22.90
CA LEU A 225 -14.53 19.48 21.98
C LEU A 225 -16.04 19.26 21.80
N ASN A 226 -16.89 20.05 22.48
CA ASN A 226 -18.35 19.97 22.39
C ASN A 226 -18.91 18.53 22.50
N LEU A 227 -18.25 17.68 23.31
CA LEU A 227 -18.64 16.28 23.50
C LEU A 227 -20.00 16.11 24.21
N LEU A 228 -20.60 17.21 24.66
CA LEU A 228 -21.90 17.28 25.30
C LEU A 228 -23.07 16.93 24.37
N ASP A 229 -22.91 17.08 23.05
CA ASP A 229 -23.96 16.71 22.09
C ASP A 229 -24.05 15.20 21.83
N TYR A 230 -23.02 14.44 22.21
CA TYR A 230 -22.94 13.01 21.92
C TYR A 230 -22.79 12.12 23.16
N ILE A 231 -22.49 12.69 24.33
CA ILE A 231 -22.21 11.92 25.54
C ILE A 231 -22.73 12.66 26.78
N SER A 232 -23.57 12.01 27.58
CA SER A 232 -24.09 12.57 28.85
C SER A 232 -22.97 12.89 29.84
N LEU A 233 -23.10 14.02 30.55
CA LEU A 233 -22.16 14.54 31.57
C LEU A 233 -21.68 13.50 32.59
N THR A 234 -22.49 12.49 32.87
CA THR A 234 -22.17 11.38 33.78
C THR A 234 -21.02 10.50 33.27
N ILE A 235 -20.94 10.26 31.97
CA ILE A 235 -19.92 9.42 31.34
C ILE A 235 -18.58 10.16 31.27
N LEU A 236 -18.62 11.48 31.02
CA LEU A 236 -17.42 12.34 31.07
C LEU A 236 -16.76 12.33 32.45
N LYS A 237 -17.55 12.39 33.54
CA LYS A 237 -17.02 12.32 34.92
C LYS A 237 -16.34 10.99 35.22
N VAL A 238 -16.83 9.88 34.66
CA VAL A 238 -16.22 8.55 34.83
C VAL A 238 -14.91 8.43 34.04
N LEU A 239 -14.85 8.97 32.82
CA LEU A 239 -13.65 8.94 31.99
C LEU A 239 -12.51 9.80 32.57
N VAL A 240 -12.82 10.98 33.11
CA VAL A 240 -11.83 11.85 33.76
C VAL A 240 -11.26 11.20 35.04
N LYS A 241 -12.11 10.56 35.85
CA LYS A 241 -11.68 9.87 37.09
C LYS A 241 -10.79 8.66 36.81
N SER A 242 -10.94 8.04 35.64
CA SER A 242 -10.17 6.88 35.19
C SER A 242 -8.75 7.26 34.72
N LEU A 243 -8.58 8.48 34.20
CA LEU A 243 -7.29 9.00 33.74
C LEU A 243 -6.42 9.55 34.88
N GLN A 244 -6.99 9.84 36.06
CA GLN A 244 -6.25 10.32 37.23
C GLN A 244 -5.74 9.20 38.16
N ARG A 245 -6.02 7.92 37.87
CA ARG A 245 -5.56 6.77 38.68
C ARG A 245 -4.49 5.96 37.93
N GLN A 246 -3.27 6.47 37.90
CA GLN A 246 -2.07 5.63 37.77
C GLN A 246 -1.05 6.14 38.80
N PRO A 247 -0.69 5.35 39.82
CA PRO A 247 0.36 5.74 40.77
C PRO A 247 1.73 5.59 40.10
N HIS A 248 2.59 6.59 40.31
CA HIS A 248 4.02 6.54 39.98
C HIS A 248 4.70 5.37 40.70
N PRO A 249 5.57 4.58 40.04
CA PRO A 249 6.53 3.77 40.75
C PRO A 249 7.69 4.66 41.19
N SER A 250 7.82 4.79 42.51
CA SER A 250 8.93 5.46 43.18
C SER A 250 10.24 4.70 42.98
N VAL A 251 11.29 5.49 42.79
CA VAL A 251 12.72 5.20 42.87
C VAL A 251 13.07 4.25 44.02
N LEU A 252 13.90 3.24 43.71
CA LEU A 252 15.06 2.80 44.52
C LEU A 252 16.17 2.36 43.55
#